data_AF-A0A660WLF7-F1
#
_entry.id   AF-A0A660WLF7-F1
#
_cell.length_a   1.000
_cell.length_b   1.000
_cell.length_c   1.000
_cell.angle_alpha   90.00
_cell.angle_beta   90.00
_cell.angle_gamma   90.00
#
_symmetry.space_group_name_H-M   'P 1'
#
loop_
_entity.id
_entity.type
_entity.pdbx_description
1 polymer ?
#
loop_
_entity_poly.entity_id
_entity_poly.type
_entity_poly.pdbx_seq_one_letter_code
_entity_poly.pdbx_strand_id
1 'polypeptide(L)' 'MNKHFKKTTCTYDLNGNLIEKATDTETTSYGWNAFDKLIEVGLSDGNVIKFIYDAEGNIRKGYM' A
#
# COMPACT_ATOMS: atom_id res chain seq x y z
N MET A 1 -23.52 -25.45 -3.60
CA MET A 1 -22.75 -24.39 -2.90
C MET A 1 -21.76 -23.78 -3.87
N ASN A 2 -21.95 -22.53 -4.29
CA ASN A 2 -21.00 -21.85 -5.17
C ASN A 2 -19.93 -21.19 -4.30
N LYS A 3 -18.73 -21.76 -4.28
CA LYS A 3 -17.55 -21.11 -3.69
C LYS A 3 -17.25 -19.86 -4.51
N HIS A 4 -17.63 -18.70 -4.02
CA HIS A 4 -17.08 -17.44 -4.51
C HIS A 4 -15.60 -17.42 -4.11
N PHE A 5 -14.71 -17.74 -5.05
CA PHE A 5 -13.28 -17.51 -4.86
C PHE A 5 -13.08 -16.01 -4.77
N LYS A 6 -12.66 -15.50 -3.61
CA LYS A 6 -12.22 -14.11 -3.51
C LYS A 6 -10.96 -13.97 -4.36
N LYS A 7 -11.04 -13.16 -5.42
CA LYS A 7 -9.91 -12.89 -6.29
C LYS A 7 -9.10 -11.75 -5.66
N THR A 8 -7.81 -11.98 -5.47
CA THR A 8 -6.86 -10.94 -5.04
C THR A 8 -5.83 -10.77 -6.14
N THR A 9 -5.63 -9.54 -6.59
CA THR A 9 -4.58 -9.17 -7.54
C THR A 9 -3.56 -8.26 -6.86
N CYS A 10 -2.29 -8.50 -7.14
CA CYS A 10 -1.17 -7.73 -6.63
C CYS A 10 -0.35 -7.20 -7.80
N THR A 11 -0.08 -5.91 -7.81
CA THR A 11 0.75 -5.23 -8.81
C THR A 11 2.01 -4.71 -8.13
N TYR A 12 3.15 -4.86 -8.79
CA TYR A 12 4.47 -4.52 -8.25
C TYR A 12 5.19 -3.54 -9.17
N ASP A 13 6.05 -2.70 -8.60
CA ASP A 13 7.01 -1.90 -9.36
C ASP A 13 8.22 -2.76 -9.82
N LEU A 14 9.18 -2.12 -10.50
CA LEU A 14 10.39 -2.77 -10.99
C LEU A 14 11.35 -3.22 -9.87
N ASN A 15 11.25 -2.62 -8.69
CA ASN A 15 12.03 -3.00 -7.51
C ASN A 15 11.37 -4.17 -6.75
N GLY A 16 10.17 -4.59 -7.16
CA GLY A 16 9.41 -5.64 -6.51
C GLY A 16 8.58 -5.15 -5.32
N ASN A 17 8.43 -3.83 -5.15
CA ASN A 17 7.54 -3.29 -4.12
C ASN A 17 6.09 -3.40 -4.60
N LEU A 18 5.20 -3.83 -3.70
CA LEU A 18 3.76 -3.88 -3.96
C LEU A 18 3.24 -2.44 -4.11
N ILE A 19 2.64 -2.09 -5.23
CA ILE A 19 2.06 -0.75 -5.48
C ILE A 19 0.53 -0.75 -5.43
N GLU A 20 -0.09 -1.91 -5.68
CA GLU A 20 -1.53 -2.06 -5.61
C GLU A 20 -1.90 -3.47 -5.17
N LYS A 21 -2.87 -3.57 -4.27
CA LYS A 21 -3.57 -4.80 -3.93
C LYS A 21 -5.06 -4.57 -4.11
N ALA A 22 -5.68 -5.32 -5.01
CA ALA A 22 -7.11 -5.26 -5.23
C ALA A 22 -7.77 -6.60 -4.91
N THR A 23 -8.94 -6.53 -4.30
CA THR A 23 -9.88 -7.64 -4.12
C THR A 23 -11.15 -7.33 -4.91
N ASP A 24 -12.14 -8.21 -4.89
CA ASP A 24 -13.44 -7.95 -5.52
C ASP A 24 -14.16 -6.68 -5.01
N THR A 25 -13.83 -6.20 -3.80
CA THR A 25 -14.54 -5.10 -3.14
C THR A 25 -13.66 -3.94 -2.68
N GLU A 26 -12.35 -4.13 -2.63
CA GLU A 26 -11.44 -3.16 -2.02
C GLU A 26 -10.14 -3.08 -2.81
N THR A 27 -9.66 -1.85 -3.02
CA THR A 27 -8.33 -1.57 -3.56
C THR A 27 -7.53 -0.81 -2.53
N THR A 28 -6.28 -1.22 -2.33
CA THR A 28 -5.30 -0.54 -1.50
C THR A 28 -4.09 -0.21 -2.36
N SER A 29 -3.67 1.06 -2.36
CA SER A 29 -2.47 1.52 -3.06
C SER A 29 -1.33 1.76 -2.08
N TYR A 30 -0.10 1.63 -2.56
CA TYR A 30 1.11 1.79 -1.77
C TYR A 30 2.12 2.66 -2.52
N GLY A 31 2.60 3.72 -1.86
CA GLY A 31 3.60 4.63 -2.38
C GLY A 31 4.96 4.41 -1.71
N TRP A 32 6.01 4.32 -2.52
CA TRP A 32 7.38 4.08 -2.07
C TRP A 32 8.29 5.24 -2.47
N ASN A 33 9.29 5.54 -1.66
CA ASN A 33 10.34 6.50 -2.04
C ASN A 33 11.49 5.81 -2.79
N ALA A 34 12.46 6.59 -3.26
CA ALA A 34 13.63 6.11 -4.00
C ALA A 34 14.57 5.18 -3.19
N PHE A 35 14.33 5.00 -1.89
CA PHE A 35 15.07 4.11 -1.01
C PHE A 35 14.25 2.88 -0.60
N ASP A 36 13.20 2.54 -1.37
CA ASP A 36 12.28 1.42 -1.12
C ASP A 36 11.62 1.47 0.27
N LYS A 37 11.32 2.68 0.77
CA LYS A 37 10.56 2.88 2.00
C LYS A 37 9.13 3.31 1.69
N LEU A 38 8.17 2.67 2.36
CA LEU A 38 6.73 2.94 2.23
C LEU A 38 6.39 4.32 2.80
N ILE A 39 6.00 5.27 1.95
CA ILE A 39 5.65 6.64 2.36
C ILE A 39 4.15 6.92 2.32
N GLU A 40 3.35 6.06 1.67
CA GLU A 40 1.91 6.28 1.53
C GLU A 40 1.13 4.96 1.42
N VAL A 41 -0.04 4.89 2.02
CA VAL A 41 -1.05 3.84 1.82
C VAL A 41 -2.40 4.49 1.56
N GLY A 42 -2.96 4.27 0.37
CA GLY A 42 -4.32 4.69 0.03
C GLY A 42 -5.31 3.56 0.28
N LEU A 43 -6.36 3.81 1.06
CA LEU A 43 -7.40 2.84 1.40
C LEU A 43 -8.60 2.96 0.46
N SER A 44 -9.42 1.90 0.43
CA SER A 44 -10.61 1.78 -0.43
C SER A 44 -11.72 2.79 -0.07
N ASP A 45 -11.72 3.28 1.16
CA ASP A 45 -12.63 4.30 1.68
C ASP A 45 -12.19 5.75 1.35
N GLY A 46 -11.07 5.91 0.65
CA GLY A 46 -10.48 7.20 0.28
C GLY A 46 -9.55 7.80 1.34
N ASN A 47 -9.39 7.16 2.50
CA ASN A 47 -8.42 7.58 3.50
C ASN A 47 -6.98 7.32 3.01
N VAL A 48 -6.05 8.17 3.44
CA VAL A 48 -4.64 8.06 3.05
C VAL A 48 -3.77 8.12 4.30
N ILE A 49 -2.95 7.09 4.49
CA ILE A 49 -1.96 7.03 5.57
C ILE A 49 -0.60 7.42 5.01
N LYS A 50 0.02 8.49 5.52
CA LYS A 50 1.36 8.93 5.08
C LYS A 50 2.41 8.69 6.14
N PHE A 51 3.56 8.14 5.75
CA PHE A 51 4.70 7.87 6.62
C PHE A 51 5.85 8.82 6.33
N ILE A 52 6.40 9.43 7.38
CA ILE A 52 7.61 10.26 7.31
C ILE A 52 8.72 9.56 8.09
N TYR A 53 9.87 9.39 7.45
CA TYR A 53 11.04 8.81 8.06
C TYR A 53 12.05 9.89 8.46
N ASP A 54 12.75 9.69 9.57
CA ASP A 54 13.95 10.47 9.87
C ASP A 54 15.20 9.91 9.17
N ALA A 55 16.32 10.62 9.36
CA ALA A 55 17.61 10.26 8.78
C ALA A 55 18.12 8.89 9.25
N GLU A 56 17.68 8.42 10.42
CA GLU A 56 18.01 7.09 10.96
C GLU A 56 17.10 5.99 10.39
N GLY A 57 16.06 6.39 9.63
CA GLY A 57 15.11 5.48 9.00
C GLY A 57 13.95 5.08 9.90
N ASN A 58 13.75 5.76 11.02
CA ASN A 58 12.62 5.50 11.91
C ASN A 58 11.39 6.29 11.46
N ILE A 59 10.20 5.70 11.63
CA ILE A 59 8.93 6.37 11.35
C ILE A 59 8.71 7.45 12.42
N ARG A 60 8.63 8.71 12.00
CA ARG A 60 8.36 9.85 12.88
C ARG A 60 6.90 10.26 12.95
N LYS A 61 6.07 9.89 11.98
CA LYS A 61 4.60 10.10 12.03
C LYS A 61 3.88 9.39 10.89
N GLY A 62 2.79 8.70 11.24
CA GLY A 62 1.72 8.27 10.34
C GLY A 62 0.53 9.23 10.52
N TYR A 63 0.14 10.00 9.51
CA TYR A 63 -1.09 10.79 9.56
C TYR A 63 -2.19 10.12 8.73
N MET A 64 -3.45 10.29 9.16
CA MET A 64 -4.69 9.93 8.46
C MET A 64 -5.36 11.16 7.86
#